data_AF-E1ICE4-F1
#
_entry.id   AF-E1ICE4-F1
#
_cell.length_a   1.000
_cell.length_b   1.000
_cell.length_c   1.000
_cell.angle_alpha   90.00
_cell.angle_beta   90.00
_cell.angle_gamma   90.00
#
_symmetry.space_group_name_H-M   'P 1'
#
loop_
_entity.id
_entity.type
_entity.pdbx_description
1 polymer ?
#
loop_
_entity_poly.entity_id
_entity_poly.type
_entity_poly.pdbx_seq_one_letter_code
_entity_poly.pdbx_strand_id
1 'polypeptide(L)' 'MPAAIQHLADKNYALLKENPQHPSLHLKQIGRFWSVRVGLGYRALAVETPDALIWFWIGSHTDYDRLIARRG' A
#
# COMPACT_ATOMS: atom_id res chain seq x y z
N MET A 1 1.86 -0.88 15.28
CA MET A 1 2.28 0.21 14.37
C MET A 1 2.01 1.55 15.05
N PRO A 2 2.88 2.57 14.92
CA PRO A 2 2.66 3.89 15.55
C PRO A 2 1.36 4.57 15.08
N ALA A 3 0.71 5.33 15.95
CA ALA A 3 -0.58 5.99 15.66
C ALA A 3 -0.52 6.92 14.44
N ALA A 4 0.57 7.69 14.29
CA ALA A 4 0.75 8.58 13.14
C ALA A 4 0.74 7.83 11.80
N ILE A 5 1.29 6.62 11.76
CA ILE A 5 1.31 5.80 10.55
C ILE A 5 -0.07 5.19 10.28
N GLN A 6 -0.83 4.84 11.32
CA GLN A 6 -2.22 4.40 11.18
C GLN A 6 -3.08 5.51 10.55
N HIS A 7 -2.99 6.74 11.05
CA HIS A 7 -3.71 7.87 10.46
C HIS A 7 -3.30 8.17 9.02
N LEU A 8 -2.01 8.06 8.70
CA LEU A 8 -1.55 8.18 7.31
C LEU A 8 -2.08 7.05 6.43
N ALA A 9 -2.17 5.83 6.95
CA ALA A 9 -2.75 4.70 6.22
C ALA A 9 -4.22 4.96 5.91
N ASP A 10 -5.00 5.38 6.90
CA ASP A 10 -6.43 5.68 6.74
C ASP A 10 -6.65 6.79 5.71
N LYS A 11 -5.86 7.87 5.79
CA LYS A 11 -5.91 8.97 4.82
C LYS A 11 -5.60 8.51 3.40
N ASN A 12 -4.52 7.73 3.21
CA ASN A 12 -4.15 7.23 1.89
C ASN A 12 -5.15 6.18 1.37
N TYR A 13 -5.77 5.39 2.25
CA TYR A 13 -6.81 4.45 1.87
C TYR A 13 -8.08 5.18 1.40
N ALA A 14 -8.47 6.26 2.09
CA ALA A 14 -9.55 7.13 1.63
C ALA A 14 -9.23 7.77 0.27
N LEU A 15 -8.01 8.31 0.13
CA LEU A 15 -7.55 8.90 -1.14
C LEU A 15 -7.50 7.88 -2.28
N LEU A 16 -7.10 6.65 -2.02
CA LEU A 16 -7.10 5.57 -3.01
C LEU A 16 -8.52 5.29 -3.53
N LYS A 17 -9.53 5.28 -2.65
CA LYS A 17 -10.92 5.06 -3.05
C LYS A 17 -11.48 6.19 -3.91
N GLU A 18 -11.05 7.42 -3.65
CA GLU A 18 -11.49 8.61 -4.39
C GLU A 18 -10.74 8.79 -5.71
N ASN A 19 -9.41 8.63 -5.68
CA ASN A 19 -8.54 8.86 -6.83
C ASN A 19 -7.35 7.87 -6.82
N PRO A 20 -7.53 6.67 -7.39
CA PRO A 20 -6.45 5.68 -7.47
C PRO A 20 -5.20 6.15 -8.23
N GLN A 21 -5.37 7.14 -9.12
CA GLN A 21 -4.29 7.69 -9.95
C GLN A 21 -3.54 8.84 -9.26
N HIS A 22 -3.88 9.17 -8.01
CA HIS A 22 -3.23 10.27 -7.31
C HIS A 22 -1.72 10.01 -7.17
N PRO A 23 -0.83 10.91 -7.66
CA PRO A 23 0.61 10.66 -7.72
C PRO A 23 1.27 10.32 -6.38
N SER A 24 0.77 10.87 -5.27
CA SER A 24 1.30 10.60 -3.93
C SER A 24 1.14 9.15 -3.50
N LEU A 25 0.15 8.42 -4.04
CA LEU A 25 -0.09 7.01 -3.71
C LEU A 25 1.00 6.13 -4.33
N HIS A 26 1.62 6.54 -5.45
CA HIS A 26 2.52 5.71 -6.24
C HIS A 26 1.97 4.28 -6.40
N LEU A 27 0.69 4.17 -6.73
CA LEU A 27 -0.01 2.89 -6.89
C LEU A 27 0.66 2.13 -8.05
N LYS A 28 1.14 0.92 -7.77
CA LYS A 28 1.76 0.06 -8.79
C LYS A 28 1.49 -1.41 -8.54
N GLN A 29 1.34 -2.16 -9.62
CA GLN A 29 1.25 -3.62 -9.56
C GLN A 29 2.65 -4.24 -9.48
N ILE A 30 2.81 -5.25 -8.62
CA ILE A 30 4.04 -6.02 -8.38
C ILE A 30 3.66 -7.49 -8.29
N GLY A 31 3.87 -8.21 -9.38
CA GLY A 31 3.35 -9.57 -9.54
C GLY A 31 1.83 -9.58 -9.40
N ARG A 32 1.33 -10.37 -8.45
CA ARG A 32 -0.12 -10.48 -8.14
C ARG A 32 -0.63 -9.46 -7.11
N PHE A 33 0.21 -8.56 -6.62
CA PHE A 33 -0.16 -7.59 -5.59
C PHE A 33 -0.10 -6.17 -6.12
N TRP A 34 -0.79 -5.28 -5.44
CA TRP A 34 -0.69 -3.85 -5.60
C TRP A 34 0.07 -3.26 -4.42
N SER A 35 0.96 -2.29 -4.68
CA SER A 35 1.71 -1.55 -3.68
C SER A 35 1.24 -0.10 -3.63
N VAL A 36 1.03 0.42 -2.42
CA VAL A 36 0.64 1.83 -2.17
C VAL A 36 1.62 2.50 -1.20
N ARG A 37 1.95 3.77 -1.45
CA ARG A 37 2.72 4.62 -0.53
C ARG A 37 1.83 5.11 0.60
N VAL A 38 2.21 4.80 1.85
CA VAL A 38 1.56 5.32 3.06
C VAL A 38 2.38 6.46 3.70
N GLY A 39 3.64 6.60 3.29
CA GLY A 39 4.55 7.69 3.64
C GLY A 39 5.92 7.44 3.00
N LEU A 40 6.93 8.21 3.37
CA LEU A 40 8.29 7.99 2.84
C LEU A 40 8.85 6.61 3.22
N GLY A 41 8.60 6.16 4.46
CA GLY A 41 9.14 4.91 4.99
C GLY A 41 8.17 3.73 5.07
N TYR A 42 6.92 3.87 4.59
CA TYR A 42 5.88 2.86 4.77
C TYR A 42 5.13 2.57 3.48
N ARG A 43 4.78 1.30 3.30
CA ARG A 43 3.99 0.78 2.18
C ARG A 43 2.83 -0.06 2.67
N ALA A 44 1.76 -0.07 1.89
CA ALA A 44 0.70 -1.05 1.98
C ALA A 44 0.76 -1.99 0.78
N LEU A 45 0.36 -3.24 0.99
CA LEU A 45 0.13 -4.21 -0.06
C LEU A 45 -1.34 -4.59 -0.10
N ALA A 46 -1.84 -4.72 -1.33
CA ALA A 46 -3.22 -5.06 -1.59
C ALA A 46 -3.34 -6.18 -2.63
N VAL A 47 -4.44 -6.90 -2.55
CA VAL A 47 -4.91 -7.77 -3.64
C VAL A 47 -6.08 -7.09 -4.32
N GLU A 48 -6.15 -7.24 -5.63
CA GLU A 48 -7.31 -6.84 -6.41
C GLU A 48 -8.33 -7.97 -6.42
N THR A 49 -9.57 -7.58 -6.17
CA THR A 49 -10.77 -8.41 -6.31
C THR A 49 -11.64 -7.76 -7.38
N PRO A 50 -12.66 -8.47 -7.90
CA PRO A 50 -13.57 -7.89 -8.90
C PRO A 50 -14.17 -6.54 -8.49
N ASP A 51 -14.36 -6.32 -7.19
CA ASP A 51 -15.07 -5.15 -6.67
C ASP A 51 -14.15 -4.12 -5.98
N ALA A 52 -12.94 -4.50 -5.56
CA ALA A 52 -12.11 -3.66 -4.69
C ALA A 52 -10.62 -4.05 -4.62
N LEU A 53 -9.81 -3.10 -4.16
CA LEU A 53 -8.46 -3.34 -3.63
C LEU A 53 -8.51 -3.55 -2.12
N ILE A 54 -8.15 -4.76 -1.67
CA ILE A 54 -8.12 -5.12 -0.25
C ILE A 54 -6.69 -5.05 0.27
N TRP A 55 -6.44 -4.12 1.20
CA TRP A 55 -5.13 -4.00 1.86
C TRP A 55 -5.00 -5.10 2.91
N PHE A 56 -4.00 -5.98 2.75
CA PHE A 56 -3.77 -7.10 3.66
C PHE A 56 -2.50 -6.95 4.51
N TRP A 57 -1.67 -5.96 4.18
CA TRP A 57 -0.41 -5.71 4.88
C TRP A 57 -0.03 -4.24 4.82
N ILE A 58 0.54 -3.71 5.91
CA ILE A 58 1.16 -2.39 5.98
C ILE A 58 2.44 -2.52 6.81
N GLY A 59 3.54 -1.96 6.33
CA GLY A 59 4.81 -2.03 7.06
C GLY A 59 5.89 -1.13 6.47
N SER A 60 7.08 -1.23 7.05
CA SER A 60 8.22 -0.40 6.66
C SER A 60 8.68 -0.72 5.23
N HIS A 61 9.40 0.22 4.60
CA HIS A 61 9.98 -0.01 3.29
C HIS A 61 10.92 -1.23 3.29
N THR A 62 11.70 -1.42 4.35
CA THR A 62 12.59 -2.58 4.51
C THR A 62 11.82 -3.89 4.61
N ASP A 63 10.72 -3.94 5.36
CA ASP A 63 9.89 -5.15 5.45
C ASP A 63 9.18 -5.44 4.13
N TYR A 64 8.74 -4.39 3.44
CA TYR A 64 8.20 -4.48 2.09
C TYR A 64 9.22 -5.08 1.13
N ASP A 65 10.46 -4.59 1.11
CA ASP A 65 11.51 -5.07 0.20
C ASP A 65 11.80 -6.57 0.46
N ARG A 66 11.86 -6.98 1.73
CA ARG A 66 12.01 -8.40 2.10
C ARG A 66 10.83 -9.26 1.65
N LEU A 67 9.61 -8.73 1.73
CA LEU A 67 8.39 -9.47 1.38
C LEU A 67 8.25 -9.66 -0.13
N ILE A 68 8.62 -8.65 -0.93
CA ILE A 68 8.59 -8.75 -2.39
C ILE A 68 9.78 -9.55 -2.93
N ALA A 69 10.97 -9.46 -2.33
CA ALA A 69 12.16 -10.20 -2.79
C ALA A 69 12.01 -11.73 -2.63
N ARG A 70 11.15 -12.19 -1.72
CA ARG A 70 10.83 -13.61 -1.54
C ARG A 70 9.72 -14.13 -2.46
N ARG A 71 9.13 -13.25 -3.28
CA ARG A 71 7.95 -13.55 -4.10
C ARG A 71 8.10 -13.17 -5.59
N GLY A 72 9.26 -12.67 -5.99
CA GLY A 72 9.68 -12.56 -7.39
C GLY A 72 10.66 -13.68 -7.72
#